data_AF-A0A945Z9G6-F1
#
_entry.id   AF-A0A945Z9G6-F1
#
_cell.length_a   1.000
_cell.length_b   1.000
_cell.length_c   1.000
_cell.angle_alpha   90.00
_cell.angle_beta   90.00
_cell.angle_gamma   90.00
#
_symmetry.space_group_name_H-M   'P 1'
#
loop_
_entity.id
_entity.type
_entity.pdbx_description
1 polymer ?
#
loop_
_entity_poly.entity_id
_entity_poly.type
_entity_poly.pdbx_seq_one_letter_code
_entity_poly.pdbx_strand_id
1 'polypeptide(L)'
;MNDFSRNIRMLRISKDWSQQFMADRLGMSQANYARLESGKVKLDMSRLEEILNILEIPLDTVLNPRKTVLEESVLNLTNEYILKLRSEKEDLLRIRVEKLEDEVKFLRALLLQSPNKDQSKESR
;
A
#
# COMPACT_ATOMS: atom_id res chain seq x y z
N MET A 1 35.16 -2.23 -7.41
CA MET A 1 34.00 -1.80 -8.24
C MET A 1 33.08 -1.07 -7.29
N ASN A 2 32.64 0.16 -7.59
CA ASN A 2 31.79 0.91 -6.67
C ASN A 2 30.33 0.46 -6.89
N ASP A 3 29.76 -0.32 -5.98
CA ASP A 3 28.42 -0.91 -6.15
C ASP A 3 27.33 0.15 -6.39
N PHE A 4 27.50 1.33 -5.81
CA PHE A 4 26.63 2.49 -6.03
C PHE A 4 26.58 2.96 -7.49
N SER A 5 27.72 2.99 -8.19
CA SER A 5 27.76 3.41 -9.61
C SER A 5 26.94 2.50 -10.50
N ARG A 6 26.96 1.18 -10.22
CA ARG A 6 26.14 0.20 -10.93
C ARG A 6 24.65 0.37 -10.60
N ASN A 7 24.32 0.62 -9.33
CA ASN A 7 22.94 0.83 -8.89
C ASN A 7 22.34 2.09 -9.54
N ILE A 8 23.09 3.20 -9.60
CA ILE A 8 22.67 4.43 -10.29
C ILE A 8 22.29 4.15 -11.75
N ARG A 9 23.11 3.35 -12.46
CA ARG A 9 22.81 2.96 -13.84
C ARG A 9 21.49 2.18 -13.94
N MET A 10 21.26 1.22 -13.05
CA MET A 10 20.04 0.43 -13.05
C MET A 10 18.81 1.30 -12.77
N LEU A 11 18.89 2.20 -11.80
CA LEU A 11 17.82 3.12 -11.42
C LEU A 11 17.49 4.11 -12.54
N ARG A 12 18.51 4.62 -13.23
CA ARG A 12 18.31 5.47 -14.42
C ARG A 12 17.57 4.71 -15.53
N ILE A 13 17.98 3.47 -15.80
CA ILE A 13 17.36 2.64 -16.84
C ILE A 13 15.91 2.30 -16.50
N SER A 14 15.58 2.01 -15.23
CA SER A 14 14.19 1.75 -14.83
C SER A 14 13.25 2.94 -14.99
N LYS A 15 13.79 4.16 -15.17
CA LYS A 15 13.02 5.37 -15.48
C LYS A 15 13.04 5.76 -16.96
N ASP A 16 13.64 4.93 -17.82
CA ASP A 16 13.85 5.21 -19.24
C ASP A 16 14.62 6.52 -19.53
N TRP A 17 15.48 6.93 -18.60
CA TRP A 17 16.26 8.16 -18.75
C TRP A 17 17.57 7.94 -19.46
N SER A 18 17.94 8.88 -20.35
CA SER A 18 19.22 8.83 -21.07
C SER A 18 20.37 9.31 -20.19
N GLN A 19 21.60 8.92 -20.54
CA GLN A 19 22.80 9.46 -19.89
C GLN A 19 22.94 10.97 -20.11
N GLN A 20 22.48 11.47 -21.27
CA GLN A 20 22.48 12.89 -21.58
C GLN A 20 21.55 13.65 -20.62
N PHE A 21 20.33 13.15 -20.41
CA PHE A 21 19.37 13.76 -19.49
C PHE A 21 19.94 13.92 -18.08
N MET A 22 20.56 12.87 -17.54
CA MET A 22 21.17 12.94 -16.21
C MET A 22 22.35 13.91 -16.16
N ALA A 23 23.19 13.91 -17.21
CA ALA A 23 24.32 14.81 -17.31
C ALA A 23 23.88 16.28 -17.34
N ASP A 24 22.82 16.59 -18.09
CA ASP A 24 22.22 17.93 -18.17
C ASP A 24 21.69 18.37 -16.80
N ARG A 25 20.98 17.48 -16.09
CA ARG A 25 20.46 17.75 -14.73
C ARG A 25 21.57 17.97 -13.69
N LEU A 26 22.72 17.32 -13.86
CA LEU A 26 23.87 17.42 -12.97
C LEU A 26 24.86 18.52 -13.38
N GLY A 27 24.62 19.22 -14.48
CA GLY A 27 25.53 20.24 -15.00
C GLY A 27 26.89 19.69 -15.43
N MET A 28 26.93 18.49 -16.03
CA MET A 28 28.16 17.85 -16.49
C MET A 28 28.04 17.31 -17.92
N SER A 29 29.16 16.88 -18.50
CA SER A 29 29.13 16.22 -19.82
C SER A 29 28.62 14.79 -19.72
N GLN A 30 27.97 14.32 -20.78
CA GLN A 30 27.54 12.91 -20.91
C GLN A 30 28.68 11.93 -20.68
N ALA A 31 29.87 12.23 -21.22
CA ALA A 31 31.06 11.41 -21.04
C ALA A 31 31.49 11.31 -19.56
N ASN A 32 31.39 12.41 -18.80
CA ASN A 32 31.67 12.40 -17.37
C ASN A 32 30.64 11.52 -16.61
N TYR A 33 29.36 11.67 -16.92
CA TYR A 33 28.31 10.84 -16.34
C TYR A 33 28.47 9.35 -16.68
N ALA A 34 28.85 9.00 -17.91
CA ALA A 34 29.16 7.62 -18.29
C ALA A 34 30.37 7.04 -17.52
N ARG A 35 31.37 7.87 -17.21
CA ARG A 35 32.49 7.48 -16.35
C ARG A 35 32.07 7.28 -14.90
N LEU A 36 31.09 8.05 -14.42
CA LEU A 36 30.47 7.86 -13.11
C LEU A 36 29.74 6.52 -13.01
N GLU A 37 28.90 6.17 -13.99
CA GLU A 37 28.18 4.88 -14.02
C GLU A 37 29.11 3.68 -14.15
N SER A 38 30.26 3.84 -14.80
CA SER A 38 31.28 2.79 -14.89
C SER A 38 32.22 2.72 -13.68
N GLY A 39 32.01 3.58 -12.67
CA GLY A 39 32.82 3.61 -11.44
C GLY A 39 34.24 4.13 -11.64
N LYS A 40 34.51 4.79 -12.78
CA LYS A 40 35.81 5.42 -13.10
C LYS A 40 35.96 6.81 -12.50
N VAL A 41 34.88 7.36 -11.93
CA VAL A 41 34.86 8.61 -11.17
C VAL A 41 34.50 8.27 -9.73
N LYS A 42 35.22 8.87 -8.77
CA LYS A 42 34.91 8.72 -7.35
C LYS A 42 33.58 9.41 -7.06
N LEU A 43 32.65 8.66 -6.48
CA LEU A 43 31.36 9.18 -6.03
C LEU A 43 31.50 9.54 -4.55
N ASP A 44 31.27 10.80 -4.22
CA ASP A 44 31.12 11.25 -2.83
C ASP A 44 29.65 11.28 -2.41
N MET A 45 29.43 11.52 -1.13
CA MET A 45 28.08 11.49 -0.54
C MET A 45 27.18 12.59 -1.11
N SER A 46 27.70 13.81 -1.26
CA SER A 46 26.97 14.94 -1.83
C SER A 46 26.50 14.64 -3.26
N ARG A 47 27.39 14.06 -4.08
CA ARG A 47 27.07 13.71 -5.46
C ARG A 47 26.07 12.56 -5.52
N LEU A 48 26.17 11.59 -4.62
CA LEU A 48 25.18 10.52 -4.51
C LEU A 48 23.80 11.10 -4.20
N GLU A 49 23.67 12.00 -3.22
CA GLU A 49 22.41 12.66 -2.88
C GLU A 49 21.82 13.45 -4.05
N GLU A 50 22.62 14.24 -4.77
CA GLU A 50 22.17 14.96 -5.96
C GLU A 50 21.59 14.01 -7.02
N ILE A 51 22.28 12.90 -7.30
CA ILE A 51 21.84 11.90 -8.26
C ILE A 51 20.54 11.24 -7.81
N LEU A 52 20.44 10.88 -6.54
CA LEU A 52 19.24 10.26 -5.99
C LEU A 52 18.05 11.20 -5.95
N ASN A 53 18.27 12.50 -5.71
CA ASN A 53 17.24 13.52 -5.81
C ASN A 53 16.71 13.65 -7.24
N ILE A 54 17.60 13.63 -8.26
CA ILE A 54 17.17 13.63 -9.66
C ILE A 54 16.38 12.35 -9.96
N LEU A 55 16.83 11.20 -9.46
CA LEU A 55 16.14 9.91 -9.59
C LEU A 55 14.87 9.80 -8.75
N GLU A 56 14.55 10.78 -7.92
CA GLU A 56 13.41 10.78 -6.98
C GLU A 56 13.43 9.54 -6.07
N ILE A 57 14.63 9.16 -5.61
CA ILE A 57 14.84 8.01 -4.73
C ILE A 57 15.33 8.53 -3.39
N PRO A 58 14.67 8.20 -2.28
CA PRO A 58 15.17 8.52 -0.96
C PRO A 58 16.53 7.88 -0.72
N LEU A 59 17.47 8.65 -0.16
CA LEU A 59 18.80 8.16 0.17
C LEU A 59 18.76 6.89 1.04
N ASP A 60 17.85 6.86 2.01
CA ASP A 60 17.64 5.74 2.93
C ASP A 60 17.33 4.43 2.19
N THR A 61 16.65 4.47 1.05
CA THR A 61 16.33 3.30 0.23
C THR A 61 17.60 2.63 -0.30
N VAL A 62 18.63 3.42 -0.59
CA VAL A 62 19.90 2.94 -1.14
C VAL A 62 20.87 2.53 -0.04
N LEU A 63 20.87 3.26 1.09
CA LEU A 63 21.75 2.95 2.22
C LEU A 63 21.24 1.78 3.08
N ASN A 64 19.92 1.62 3.19
CA ASN A 64 19.28 0.62 4.05
C ASN A 64 18.27 -0.26 3.27
N PRO A 65 18.69 -0.98 2.21
CA PRO A 65 17.77 -1.75 1.37
C PRO A 65 17.03 -2.86 2.15
N ARG A 66 17.65 -3.40 3.22
CA ARG A 66 17.01 -4.39 4.10
C ARG A 66 15.82 -3.80 4.88
N LYS A 67 15.87 -2.54 5.28
CA LYS A 67 14.79 -1.88 6.01
C LYS A 67 13.55 -1.76 5.12
N THR A 68 13.72 -1.34 3.87
CA THR A 68 12.64 -1.19 2.88
C THR A 68 11.94 -2.52 2.61
N VAL A 69 12.69 -3.61 2.40
CA VAL A 69 12.11 -4.94 2.14
C VAL A 69 11.35 -5.47 3.35
N LEU A 70 11.85 -5.23 4.56
CA LEU A 70 11.16 -5.60 5.79
C LEU A 70 9.85 -4.80 5.97
N GLU A 71 9.85 -3.50 5.70
CA GLU A 71 8.64 -2.67 5.76
C GLU A 71 7.57 -3.13 4.76
N GLU A 72 7.96 -3.42 3.52
CA GLU A 72 7.04 -3.90 2.48
C GLU A 72 6.47 -5.29 2.81
N SER A 73 7.30 -6.22 3.28
CA SER A 73 6.84 -7.55 3.71
C SER A 73 5.89 -7.49 4.91
N VAL A 74 6.18 -6.65 5.91
CA VAL A 74 5.29 -6.44 7.07
C VAL A 74 3.97 -5.83 6.63
N LEU A 75 3.99 -4.86 5.71
CA LEU A 75 2.77 -4.25 5.17
C LEU A 75 1.90 -5.29 4.45
N ASN A 76 2.52 -6.14 3.63
CA ASN A 76 1.82 -7.21 2.90
C ASN A 76 1.16 -8.22 3.85
N LEU A 77 1.90 -8.70 4.86
CA LEU A 77 1.35 -9.61 5.88
C LEU A 77 0.20 -8.97 6.66
N THR A 78 0.34 -7.68 7.00
CA THR A 78 -0.69 -6.93 7.73
C THR A 78 -1.96 -6.80 6.88
N ASN A 79 -1.83 -6.50 5.59
CA ASN A 79 -2.95 -6.40 4.66
C ASN A 79 -3.67 -7.73 4.49
N GLU A 80 -2.93 -8.83 4.33
CA GLU A 80 -3.51 -10.17 4.23
C GLU A 80 -4.32 -10.52 5.49
N TYR A 81 -3.77 -10.25 6.67
CA TYR A 81 -4.46 -10.48 7.93
C TYR A 81 -5.72 -9.62 8.09
N ILE A 82 -5.66 -8.34 7.72
CA ILE A 82 -6.82 -7.43 7.73
C ILE A 82 -7.93 -7.94 6.79
N LEU A 83 -7.58 -8.40 5.58
CA LEU A 83 -8.56 -8.94 4.63
C LEU A 83 -9.24 -10.18 5.18
N LYS A 84 -8.48 -11.08 5.81
CA LYS A 84 -9.03 -12.26 6.47
C LYS A 84 -10.01 -11.90 7.58
N LEU A 85 -9.64 -11.00 8.48
CA LEU A 85 -10.52 -10.53 9.56
C LEU A 85 -11.78 -9.85 9.02
N ARG A 86 -11.69 -9.10 7.92
CA ARG A 86 -12.86 -8.47 7.27
C ARG A 86 -13.81 -9.53 6.72
N SER A 87 -13.28 -10.55 6.05
CA SER A 87 -14.07 -11.67 5.52
C SER A 87 -14.80 -12.42 6.65
N GLU A 88 -14.09 -12.80 7.70
CA GLU A 88 -14.68 -13.49 8.86
C GLU A 88 -15.78 -12.65 9.54
N LYS A 89 -15.54 -11.34 9.67
CA LYS A 89 -16.52 -10.39 10.21
C LYS A 89 -17.77 -10.29 9.33
N GLU A 90 -17.61 -10.28 8.02
CA GLU A 90 -18.73 -10.19 7.08
C GLU A 90 -19.66 -11.40 7.19
N ASP A 91 -19.10 -12.60 7.33
CA ASP A 91 -19.88 -13.83 7.52
C ASP A 91 -20.62 -13.85 8.87
N LEU A 92 -19.97 -13.39 9.94
CA LEU A 92 -20.63 -13.25 11.25
C LEU A 92 -21.79 -12.24 11.20
N LEU A 93 -21.60 -11.12 10.51
CA LEU A 93 -22.65 -10.11 10.34
C LEU A 93 -23.81 -10.66 9.51
N ARG A 94 -23.52 -11.42 8.44
CA ARG A 94 -24.53 -12.09 7.62
C ARG A 94 -25.41 -13.01 8.46
N ILE A 95 -24.79 -13.89 9.27
CA ILE A 95 -25.50 -14.80 10.17
C ILE A 95 -26.33 -14.03 11.20
N ARG A 96 -25.79 -12.92 11.74
CA ARG A 96 -26.52 -12.11 12.71
C ARG A 96 -27.75 -11.44 12.10
N VAL A 97 -27.63 -10.93 10.87
CA VAL A 97 -28.76 -10.33 10.13
C VAL A 97 -29.84 -11.39 9.88
N GLU A 98 -29.48 -12.56 9.39
CA GLU A 98 -30.43 -13.67 9.15
C GLU A 98 -31.21 -14.04 10.42
N LYS A 99 -30.51 -14.21 11.55
CA LYS A 99 -31.15 -14.51 12.84
C LYS A 99 -32.11 -13.42 13.29
N LEU A 100 -31.76 -12.14 13.09
CA LEU A 100 -32.62 -11.02 13.43
C LEU A 100 -33.85 -10.95 12.52
N GLU A 101 -33.69 -11.23 11.23
CA GLU A 101 -34.81 -11.30 10.29
C GLU A 101 -35.79 -12.42 10.66
N ASP A 102 -35.30 -13.59 11.05
CA ASP A 102 -36.15 -14.69 11.48
C ASP A 102 -36.87 -14.40 12.80
N GLU A 103 -36.19 -13.76 13.76
CA GLU A 103 -36.82 -13.31 15.01
C GLU A 103 -37.92 -12.27 14.74
N VAL A 104 -37.69 -11.34 13.82
CA VAL A 104 -38.71 -10.37 13.38
C VAL A 104 -39.90 -11.06 12.71
N LYS A 105 -39.67 -12.06 11.84
CA LYS A 105 -40.75 -12.85 11.23
C LYS A 105 -41.57 -13.58 12.29
N PHE A 106 -40.91 -14.22 13.25
CA PHE A 106 -41.56 -14.95 14.34
C PHE A 106 -42.42 -14.02 15.20
N LEU A 107 -41.87 -12.89 15.66
CA LEU A 107 -42.59 -11.92 16.48
C LEU A 107 -43.81 -11.33 15.74
N ARG A 108 -43.68 -11.04 14.44
CA ARG A 108 -44.79 -10.58 13.61
C ARG A 108 -45.90 -11.63 13.49
N ALA A 109 -45.55 -12.90 13.31
CA ALA A 109 -46.52 -13.99 13.24
C ALA A 109 -47.31 -14.14 14.56
N LEU A 110 -46.63 -14.01 15.71
CA LEU A 110 -47.27 -14.07 17.02
C LEU A 110 -48.27 -12.92 17.25
N LEU A 111 -47.93 -11.71 16.81
CA LEU A 111 -48.83 -10.56 16.86
C LEU A 111 -50.07 -10.75 15.98
N LEU A 112 -49.92 -11.32 14.79
CA LEU A 112 -51.03 -11.65 13.88
C LEU A 112 -51.97 -12.72 14.45
N GLN A 113 -51.45 -13.66 15.24
CA GLN A 113 -52.24 -14.72 15.88
C GLN A 113 -52.88 -14.28 17.20
N SER A 114 -52.51 -13.13 17.74
CA SER A 114 -53.11 -12.59 18.96
C SER A 114 -54.49 -12.02 18.61
N PRO A 115 -55.61 -12.61 19.09
CA PRO A 115 -56.93 -12.08 18.82
C PRO A 115 -57.04 -10.69 19.41
N ASN A 116 -57.56 -9.76 18.60
CA ASN A 116 -57.83 -8.37 18.93
C ASN A 116 -58.63 -8.30 20.24
N LYS A 117 -57.96 -8.05 21.37
CA LYS A 117 -58.58 -8.04 22.71
C LYS A 117 -59.34 -6.75 23.03
N ASP A 118 -59.54 -5.87 22.05
CA ASP A 118 -60.09 -4.53 22.27
C ASP A 118 -61.25 -4.18 21.32
N GLN A 119 -62.32 -4.97 21.35
CA GLN A 119 -63.65 -4.50 20.93
C GLN A 119 -64.78 -4.89 21.90
N SER A 120 -64.47 -5.34 23.11
CA SER A 120 -65.47 -5.70 24.12
C SER A 120 -65.49 -4.76 25.32
N LYS A 121 -65.47 -3.44 25.11
CA LYS A 121 -65.86 -2.45 26.13
C LYS A 121 -66.50 -1.18 25.53
N GLU A 122 -67.49 -1.33 24.65
CA GLU A 122 -68.54 -0.32 24.51
C GLU A 122 -69.90 -1.02 24.58
N SER A 123 -70.37 -1.17 25.81
CA SER A 123 -71.76 -1.45 26.12
C SER A 123 -72.10 -0.64 27.36
N ARG A 124 -72.62 0.57 27.15
CA ARG A 124 -73.74 1.19 27.87
C ARG A 124 -73.95 2.61 27.37
#